data_AF-A0A9C8V7Y6-F1
#
_entry.id   AF-A0A9C8V7Y6-F1
#
_cell.length_a   1.000
_cell.length_b   1.000
_cell.length_c   1.000
_cell.angle_alpha   90.00
_cell.angle_beta   90.00
_cell.angle_gamma   90.00
#
_symmetry.space_group_name_H-M   'P 1'
#
loop_
_entity.id
_entity.type
_entity.pdbx_description
1 polymer ?
#
loop_
_entity_poly.entity_id
_entity_poly.type
_entity_poly.pdbx_seq_one_letter_code
_entity_poly.pdbx_strand_id
1 'polypeptide(L)'
;MVYHGSLPLISGQRSRQGYPVQSQHIEHGTVRFKHAAWLALLLTAIVLLTPGAVLDAVQVFIEPTLNALRHWKNSWWPWPVPDATGGGLAVDKIIHALLFAVCGVLAARSWRNTLSLASIALLLVLFGALTEIAQTAIPGRGMSLGDLVADMVGVLAGIGIWQWIGPTRQRTGRGIS
;
A
#
# COMPACT_ATOMS: atom_id res chain seq x y z
N MET A 1 75.65 -10.17 30.10
CA MET A 1 74.71 -11.09 30.77
C MET A 1 73.76 -11.61 29.70
N VAL A 2 73.71 -12.94 29.52
CA VAL A 2 73.28 -13.66 28.31
C VAL A 2 71.79 -14.01 28.36
N TYR A 3 71.16 -14.12 27.18
CA TYR A 3 69.78 -14.57 26.94
C TYR A 3 69.51 -16.05 27.31
N HIS A 4 68.30 -16.32 27.79
CA HIS A 4 67.49 -17.57 27.68
C HIS A 4 66.02 -17.10 27.73
N GLY A 5 65.00 -17.55 26.99
CA GLY A 5 64.78 -18.73 26.16
C GLY A 5 63.42 -19.36 26.49
N SER A 6 62.37 -19.00 25.73
CA SER A 6 61.21 -19.82 25.25
C SER A 6 60.23 -20.55 26.23
N LEU A 7 58.93 -20.16 26.32
CA LEU A 7 57.70 -20.65 25.61
C LEU A 7 56.81 -21.60 26.49
N PRO A 8 55.56 -22.00 26.12
CA PRO A 8 54.28 -21.27 26.24
C PRO A 8 53.21 -22.06 27.05
N LEU A 9 52.07 -21.45 27.42
CA LEU A 9 50.87 -22.20 27.84
C LEU A 9 49.61 -21.77 27.08
N ILE A 10 49.05 -22.79 26.42
CA ILE A 10 47.83 -22.84 25.63
C ILE A 10 46.61 -22.88 26.57
N SER A 11 45.48 -22.38 26.04
CA SER A 11 44.11 -22.87 26.24
C SER A 11 43.16 -21.85 26.87
N GLY A 12 42.33 -21.27 26.00
CA GLY A 12 41.24 -20.38 26.39
C GLY A 12 40.35 -20.04 25.22
N GLN A 13 39.97 -21.04 24.41
CA GLN A 13 38.84 -20.95 23.51
C GLN A 13 37.59 -20.57 24.32
N ARG A 14 37.19 -19.29 24.29
CA ARG A 14 35.78 -18.92 24.45
C ARG A 14 35.27 -18.43 23.10
N SER A 15 34.88 -19.40 22.30
CA SER A 15 33.79 -19.28 21.35
C SER A 15 32.56 -18.72 22.07
N ARG A 16 32.43 -17.39 22.14
CA ARG A 16 31.11 -16.76 22.26
C ARG A 16 30.54 -16.59 20.87
N GLN A 17 30.24 -17.74 20.28
CA GLN A 17 29.31 -17.85 19.16
C GLN A 17 27.90 -17.65 19.71
N GLY A 18 27.57 -16.41 20.03
CA GLY A 18 26.20 -15.97 20.30
C GLY A 18 25.65 -15.34 19.05
N TYR A 19 25.24 -16.15 18.07
CA TYR A 19 24.42 -15.64 16.98
C TYR A 19 23.07 -15.19 17.55
N PRO A 20 22.53 -14.04 17.11
CA PRO A 20 21.43 -13.38 17.78
C PRO A 20 20.12 -14.09 17.43
N VAL A 21 19.56 -14.84 18.37
CA VAL A 21 18.20 -15.43 18.28
C VAL A 21 17.14 -14.36 17.95
N GLN A 22 17.42 -13.09 18.24
CA GLN A 22 16.54 -11.96 17.94
C GLN A 22 16.54 -11.52 16.46
N SER A 23 17.55 -11.87 15.67
CA SER A 23 17.62 -11.50 14.24
C SER A 23 16.58 -12.23 13.40
N GLN A 24 16.39 -13.53 13.63
CA GLN A 24 15.47 -14.34 12.81
C GLN A 24 14.00 -13.92 12.98
N HIS A 25 13.58 -13.59 14.21
CA HIS A 25 12.20 -13.19 14.48
C HIS A 25 11.82 -11.84 13.83
N ILE A 26 12.78 -10.92 13.71
CA ILE A 26 12.61 -9.60 13.07
C ILE A 26 12.59 -9.75 11.54
N GLU A 27 13.46 -10.59 10.98
CA GLU A 27 13.54 -10.82 9.52
C GLU A 27 12.23 -11.39 8.96
N HIS A 28 11.66 -12.44 9.58
CA HIS A 28 10.42 -13.04 9.12
C HIS A 28 9.23 -12.06 9.10
N GLY A 29 9.16 -11.14 10.07
CA GLY A 29 8.12 -10.12 10.14
C GLY A 29 8.18 -9.17 8.94
N THR A 30 9.38 -8.67 8.61
CA THR A 30 9.55 -7.73 7.48
C THR A 30 9.27 -8.34 6.11
N VAL A 31 9.63 -9.61 5.92
CA VAL A 31 9.38 -10.34 4.67
C VAL A 31 7.87 -10.54 4.43
N ARG A 32 7.10 -10.84 5.48
CA ARG A 32 5.63 -10.99 5.39
C ARG A 32 4.94 -9.71 4.91
N PHE A 33 5.36 -8.53 5.40
CA PHE A 33 4.77 -7.27 4.97
C PHE A 33 5.09 -6.94 3.51
N LYS A 34 6.31 -7.22 3.06
CA LYS A 34 6.68 -7.06 1.64
C LYS A 34 5.83 -7.95 0.73
N HIS A 35 5.59 -9.21 1.10
CA HIS A 35 4.68 -10.08 0.36
C HIS A 35 3.25 -9.54 0.34
N ALA A 36 2.74 -9.04 1.47
CA ALA A 36 1.41 -8.43 1.53
C ALA A 36 1.30 -7.19 0.63
N ALA A 37 2.32 -6.34 0.59
CA ALA A 37 2.35 -5.16 -0.27
C ALA A 37 2.38 -5.55 -1.76
N TRP A 38 3.19 -6.54 -2.14
CA TRP A 38 3.17 -7.08 -3.51
C TRP A 38 1.84 -7.70 -3.88
N LEU A 39 1.23 -8.48 -2.97
CA LEU A 39 -0.07 -9.08 -3.19
C LEU A 39 -1.14 -8.00 -3.39
N ALA A 40 -1.11 -6.92 -2.60
CA ALA A 40 -2.04 -5.81 -2.75
C ALA A 40 -1.90 -5.11 -4.11
N LEU A 41 -0.67 -4.89 -4.59
CA LEU A 41 -0.42 -4.34 -5.92
C LEU A 41 -0.94 -5.26 -7.03
N LEU A 42 -0.68 -6.57 -6.93
CA LEU A 42 -1.16 -7.55 -7.89
C LEU A 42 -2.68 -7.63 -7.92
N LEU A 43 -3.33 -7.71 -6.75
CA LEU A 43 -4.78 -7.72 -6.65
C LEU A 43 -5.39 -6.43 -7.18
N THR A 44 -4.78 -5.28 -6.90
CA THR A 44 -5.21 -3.99 -7.46
C THR A 44 -5.12 -4.01 -8.98
N ALA A 45 -3.99 -4.45 -9.57
CA ALA A 45 -3.86 -4.57 -11.01
C ALA A 45 -4.92 -5.51 -11.61
N ILE A 46 -5.16 -6.67 -11.00
CA ILE A 46 -6.18 -7.63 -11.45
C ILE A 46 -7.57 -6.98 -11.45
N VAL A 47 -7.93 -6.30 -10.36
CA VAL A 47 -9.23 -5.63 -10.24
C VAL A 47 -9.37 -4.52 -11.29
N LEU A 48 -8.36 -3.67 -11.46
CA LEU A 48 -8.44 -2.51 -12.37
C LEU A 48 -8.34 -2.88 -13.86
N LEU A 49 -7.69 -3.99 -14.18
CA LEU A 49 -7.56 -4.51 -15.54
C LEU A 49 -8.61 -5.60 -15.85
N THR A 50 -9.62 -5.72 -14.99
CA THR A 50 -10.77 -6.57 -15.27
C THR A 50 -11.54 -5.99 -16.47
N PRO A 51 -11.91 -6.82 -17.48
CA PRO A 51 -12.69 -6.36 -18.63
C PRO A 51 -14.02 -5.72 -18.23
N GLY A 52 -14.47 -4.71 -18.98
CA GLY A 52 -15.70 -3.98 -18.67
C GLY A 52 -16.91 -4.88 -18.51
N ALA A 53 -17.05 -5.90 -19.37
CA ALA A 53 -18.15 -6.86 -19.30
C ALA A 53 -18.26 -7.60 -17.96
N VAL A 54 -17.13 -7.85 -17.29
CA VAL A 54 -17.12 -8.50 -15.97
C VAL A 54 -17.56 -7.51 -14.89
N LEU A 55 -17.17 -6.24 -15.00
CA LEU A 55 -17.61 -5.18 -14.08
C LEU A 55 -19.11 -4.94 -14.23
N ASP A 56 -19.62 -4.89 -15.46
CA ASP A 56 -21.05 -4.76 -15.75
C ASP A 56 -21.84 -5.92 -15.12
N ALA A 57 -21.34 -7.16 -15.24
CA ALA A 57 -21.95 -8.33 -14.63
C ALA A 57 -21.99 -8.23 -13.09
N VAL A 58 -20.93 -7.73 -12.46
CA VAL A 58 -20.89 -7.49 -11.01
C VAL A 58 -21.86 -6.37 -10.62
N GLN A 59 -21.93 -5.29 -11.40
CA GLN A 59 -22.81 -4.15 -11.15
C GLN A 59 -24.29 -4.55 -11.18
N VAL A 60 -24.71 -5.48 -12.03
CA VAL A 60 -26.10 -6.00 -12.05
C VAL A 60 -26.55 -6.52 -10.67
N PHE A 61 -25.63 -7.08 -9.88
CA PHE A 61 -25.95 -7.55 -8.52
C PHE A 61 -25.93 -6.43 -7.47
N ILE A 62 -25.14 -5.38 -7.69
CA ILE A 62 -24.92 -4.30 -6.73
C ILE A 62 -25.92 -3.14 -6.92
N GLU A 63 -26.28 -2.83 -8.17
CA GLU A 63 -27.13 -1.70 -8.55
C GLU A 63 -28.49 -1.67 -7.83
N PRO A 64 -29.23 -2.79 -7.65
CA PRO A 64 -30.50 -2.76 -6.92
C PRO A 64 -30.33 -2.23 -5.49
N THR A 65 -29.25 -2.63 -4.82
CA THR A 65 -28.94 -2.20 -3.45
C THR A 65 -28.57 -0.73 -3.41
N LEU A 66 -27.73 -0.26 -4.34
CA LEU A 66 -27.36 1.15 -4.42
C LEU A 66 -28.55 2.04 -4.75
N ASN A 67 -29.44 1.60 -5.64
CA ASN A 67 -30.67 2.31 -5.97
C ASN A 67 -31.62 2.37 -4.79
N ALA A 68 -31.79 1.28 -4.03
CA ALA A 68 -32.57 1.29 -2.79
C ALA A 68 -32.02 2.29 -1.76
N LEU A 69 -30.69 2.34 -1.58
CA LEU A 69 -30.05 3.31 -0.70
C LEU A 69 -30.23 4.76 -1.20
N ARG A 70 -30.14 5.00 -2.52
CA ARG A 70 -30.39 6.31 -3.13
C ARG A 70 -31.83 6.76 -2.92
N HIS A 71 -32.80 5.89 -3.17
CA HIS A 71 -34.22 6.18 -2.95
C HIS A 71 -34.54 6.42 -1.47
N TRP A 72 -33.99 5.60 -0.57
CA TRP A 72 -34.14 5.81 0.87
C TRP A 72 -33.56 7.16 1.27
N LYS A 73 -32.33 7.50 0.87
CA LYS A 73 -31.74 8.82 1.13
C LYS A 73 -32.66 9.93 0.61
N ASN A 74 -33.09 9.84 -0.65
CA ASN A 74 -33.94 10.85 -1.27
C ASN A 74 -35.34 10.96 -0.63
N SER A 75 -35.81 9.97 0.12
CA SER A 75 -37.13 10.02 0.76
C SER A 75 -37.20 10.92 1.99
N TRP A 76 -36.07 11.20 2.64
CA TRP A 76 -35.98 12.07 3.82
C TRP A 76 -34.97 13.22 3.67
N TRP A 77 -34.18 13.23 2.59
CA TRP A 77 -33.23 14.29 2.30
C TRP A 77 -33.94 15.51 1.69
N PRO A 78 -33.91 16.70 2.31
CA PRO A 78 -34.76 17.85 1.95
C PRO A 78 -34.51 18.46 0.56
N TRP A 79 -33.40 18.12 -0.06
CA TRP A 79 -32.90 18.75 -1.29
C TRP A 79 -32.88 17.68 -2.38
N PRO A 80 -33.58 17.89 -3.51
CA PRO A 80 -33.59 16.92 -4.60
C PRO A 80 -32.16 16.78 -5.13
N VAL A 81 -31.54 15.64 -4.85
CA VAL A 81 -30.29 15.27 -5.51
C VAL A 81 -30.71 14.75 -6.88
N PRO A 82 -30.31 15.39 -7.99
CA PRO A 82 -30.59 14.86 -9.32
C PRO A 82 -30.19 13.39 -9.34
N ASP A 83 -31.03 12.55 -9.95
CA ASP A 83 -30.67 11.16 -10.20
C ASP A 83 -29.38 11.19 -11.01
N ALA A 84 -28.26 10.97 -10.33
CA ALA A 84 -26.97 10.96 -10.98
C ALA A 84 -27.03 9.76 -11.91
N THR A 85 -27.22 10.03 -13.20
CA THR A 85 -26.99 9.09 -14.30
C THR A 85 -25.57 8.49 -14.25
N GLY A 86 -24.70 8.99 -13.35
CA GLY A 86 -23.34 8.52 -13.05
C GLY A 86 -23.13 7.90 -11.66
N GLY A 87 -24.11 7.25 -11.04
CA GLY A 87 -23.90 6.52 -9.77
C GLY A 87 -22.71 5.54 -9.80
N GLY A 88 -22.52 4.84 -10.93
CA GLY A 88 -21.35 4.00 -11.18
C GLY A 88 -20.02 4.79 -11.21
N LEU A 89 -20.00 6.00 -11.79
CA LEU A 89 -18.81 6.85 -11.89
C LEU A 89 -18.27 7.33 -10.53
N ALA A 90 -19.14 7.48 -9.53
CA ALA A 90 -18.72 7.86 -8.18
C ALA A 90 -18.18 6.66 -7.40
N VAL A 91 -18.82 5.50 -7.53
CA VAL A 91 -18.37 4.25 -6.88
C VAL A 91 -17.02 3.81 -7.44
N ASP A 92 -16.82 3.91 -8.75
CA ASP A 92 -15.56 3.59 -9.43
C ASP A 92 -14.37 4.36 -8.83
N LYS A 93 -14.51 5.68 -8.70
CA LYS A 93 -13.49 6.55 -8.06
C LYS A 93 -13.24 6.19 -6.60
N ILE A 94 -14.28 5.83 -5.85
CA ILE A 94 -14.12 5.41 -4.45
C ILE A 94 -13.33 4.09 -4.38
N ILE A 95 -13.61 3.13 -5.27
CA ILE A 95 -12.88 1.86 -5.35
C ILE A 95 -11.40 2.13 -5.66
N HIS A 96 -11.11 2.96 -6.65
CA HIS A 96 -9.74 3.39 -6.98
C HIS A 96 -9.01 3.98 -5.76
N ALA A 97 -9.62 4.97 -5.10
CA ALA A 97 -9.04 5.59 -3.91
C ALA A 97 -8.81 4.59 -2.77
N LEU A 98 -9.73 3.65 -2.53
CA LEU A 98 -9.58 2.63 -1.49
C LEU A 98 -8.49 1.61 -1.80
N LEU A 99 -8.42 1.11 -3.03
CA LEU A 99 -7.37 0.18 -3.48
C LEU A 99 -5.99 0.80 -3.31
N PHE A 100 -5.84 2.05 -3.76
CA PHE A 100 -4.58 2.78 -3.64
C PHE A 100 -4.25 3.22 -2.21
N ALA A 101 -5.25 3.45 -1.35
CA ALA A 101 -5.01 3.64 0.08
C ALA A 101 -4.45 2.38 0.75
N VAL A 102 -4.99 1.20 0.45
CA VAL A 102 -4.45 -0.07 0.95
C VAL A 102 -3.01 -0.27 0.45
N CYS A 103 -2.75 -0.03 -0.83
CA CYS A 103 -1.40 -0.07 -1.40
C CYS A 103 -0.46 0.92 -0.69
N GLY A 104 -0.91 2.15 -0.46
CA GLY A 104 -0.16 3.20 0.23
C GLY A 104 0.25 2.80 1.65
N VAL A 105 -0.68 2.28 2.45
CA VAL A 105 -0.39 1.79 3.81
C VAL A 105 0.63 0.66 3.78
N LEU A 106 0.40 -0.37 2.97
CA LEU A 106 1.24 -1.57 2.93
C LEU A 106 2.62 -1.27 2.36
N ALA A 107 2.71 -0.42 1.33
CA ALA A 107 3.95 -0.01 0.72
C ALA A 107 4.79 0.83 1.69
N ALA A 108 4.17 1.83 2.35
CA ALA A 108 4.84 2.65 3.34
C ALA A 108 5.33 1.81 4.53
N ARG A 109 4.54 0.84 5.00
CA ARG A 109 4.97 -0.10 6.04
C ARG A 109 6.14 -0.98 5.61
N SER A 110 6.16 -1.42 4.35
CA SER A 110 7.12 -2.42 3.85
C SER A 110 8.45 -1.83 3.39
N TRP A 111 8.43 -0.63 2.82
CA TRP A 111 9.59 -0.07 2.11
C TRP A 111 10.08 1.28 2.65
N ARG A 112 9.47 1.89 3.69
CA ARG A 112 9.96 3.19 4.21
C ARG A 112 11.39 3.20 4.75
N ASN A 113 11.96 2.03 5.04
CA ASN A 113 13.33 1.91 5.53
C ASN A 113 14.34 1.91 4.36
N THR A 114 13.89 1.63 3.13
CA THR A 114 14.71 1.57 1.91
C THR A 114 14.39 2.69 0.93
N LEU A 115 13.15 3.18 0.91
CA LEU A 115 12.65 4.23 0.03
C LEU A 115 12.06 5.37 0.86
N SER A 116 12.20 6.61 0.38
CA SER A 116 11.50 7.75 0.96
C SER A 116 9.99 7.62 0.73
N LEU A 117 9.16 8.21 1.60
CA LEU A 117 7.71 8.21 1.40
C LEU A 117 7.30 8.91 0.09
N ALA A 118 8.05 9.93 -0.33
CA ALA A 118 7.85 10.60 -1.62
C ALA A 118 8.13 9.66 -2.79
N SER A 119 9.20 8.85 -2.71
CA SER A 119 9.52 7.84 -3.71
C SER A 119 8.45 6.75 -3.79
N ILE A 120 7.92 6.32 -2.64
CA ILE A 120 6.81 5.36 -2.57
C ILE A 120 5.56 5.95 -3.22
N ALA A 121 5.20 7.18 -2.87
CA ALA A 121 4.05 7.87 -3.47
C ALA A 121 4.20 7.98 -4.99
N LEU A 122 5.36 8.43 -5.47
CA LEU A 122 5.65 8.55 -6.90
C LEU A 122 5.51 7.20 -7.63
N LEU A 123 6.10 6.13 -7.09
CA LEU A 123 6.02 4.80 -7.70
C LEU A 123 4.58 4.28 -7.76
N LEU A 124 3.77 4.52 -6.72
CA LEU A 124 2.37 4.13 -6.72
C LEU A 124 1.53 4.96 -7.70
N VAL A 125 1.78 6.27 -7.80
CA VAL A 125 1.09 7.12 -8.80
C VAL A 125 1.47 6.70 -10.22
N LEU A 126 2.74 6.39 -10.47
CA LEU A 126 3.18 5.83 -11.75
C LEU A 126 2.51 4.48 -12.03
N PHE A 127 2.36 3.63 -11.03
CA PHE A 127 1.64 2.36 -11.15
C PHE A 127 0.17 2.59 -11.54
N GLY A 128 -0.55 3.52 -10.89
CA GLY A 128 -1.92 3.91 -11.26
C GLY A 128 -2.03 4.49 -12.67
N ALA A 129 -1.13 5.39 -13.04
CA ALA A 129 -1.08 5.92 -14.41
C ALA A 129 -0.85 4.82 -15.45
N LEU A 130 0.01 3.83 -15.17
CA LEU A 130 0.24 2.70 -16.05
C LEU A 130 -1.00 1.80 -16.16
N THR A 131 -1.76 1.58 -15.08
CA THR A 131 -3.01 0.82 -15.15
C THR A 131 -4.08 1.54 -15.97
N GLU A 132 -4.19 2.87 -15.81
CA GLU A 132 -5.10 3.72 -16.61
C GLU A 132 -4.76 3.71 -18.10
N ILE A 133 -3.46 3.75 -18.44
CA ILE A 133 -3.01 3.59 -19.82
C ILE A 133 -3.30 2.17 -20.32
N ALA A 134 -3.03 1.14 -19.52
CA ALA A 134 -3.28 -0.25 -19.92
C ALA A 134 -4.77 -0.53 -20.18
N GLN A 135 -5.68 0.15 -19.47
CA GLN A 135 -7.12 0.04 -19.69
C GLN A 135 -7.55 0.46 -21.11
N THR A 136 -6.81 1.31 -21.83
CA THR A 136 -7.17 1.67 -23.21
C THR A 136 -7.11 0.49 -24.18
N ALA A 137 -6.38 -0.56 -23.82
CA ALA A 137 -6.30 -1.81 -24.58
C ALA A 137 -7.35 -2.85 -24.15
N ILE A 138 -8.15 -2.57 -23.13
CA ILE A 138 -9.12 -3.51 -22.54
C ILE A 138 -10.53 -3.17 -23.03
N PRO A 139 -11.25 -4.11 -23.67
CA PRO A 139 -12.62 -3.87 -24.12
C PRO A 139 -13.55 -3.47 -22.97
N GLY A 140 -14.33 -2.41 -23.18
CA GLY A 140 -15.26 -1.87 -22.19
C GLY A 140 -14.59 -1.11 -21.03
N ARG A 141 -13.30 -0.81 -21.12
CA ARG A 141 -12.58 0.09 -20.22
C ARG A 141 -12.06 1.30 -20.99
N GLY A 142 -11.76 2.36 -20.27
CA GLY A 142 -11.20 3.59 -20.85
C GLY A 142 -10.40 4.33 -19.80
N MET A 143 -9.34 5.00 -20.27
CA MET A 143 -8.51 5.84 -19.40
C MET A 143 -9.32 7.04 -18.89
N SER A 144 -9.15 7.35 -17.61
CA SER A 144 -9.89 8.41 -16.94
C SER A 144 -8.97 9.21 -16.03
N LEU A 145 -8.87 10.51 -16.30
CA LEU A 145 -8.12 11.42 -15.43
C LEU A 145 -8.72 11.48 -14.02
N GLY A 146 -10.04 11.26 -13.89
CA GLY A 146 -10.71 11.21 -12.60
C GLY A 146 -10.26 10.03 -11.74
N ASP A 147 -9.96 8.89 -12.37
CA ASP A 147 -9.51 7.69 -11.66
C ASP A 147 -8.04 7.79 -11.29
N LEU A 148 -7.20 8.40 -12.14
CA LEU A 148 -5.84 8.77 -11.74
C LEU A 148 -5.82 9.72 -10.54
N VAL A 149 -6.70 10.72 -10.50
CA VAL A 149 -6.83 11.62 -9.34
C VAL A 149 -7.28 10.84 -8.10
N ALA A 150 -8.22 9.92 -8.25
CA ALA A 150 -8.66 9.06 -7.16
C ALA A 150 -7.52 8.18 -6.63
N ASP A 151 -6.71 7.60 -7.50
CA ASP A 151 -5.50 6.84 -7.14
C ASP A 151 -4.53 7.70 -6.32
N MET A 152 -4.25 8.93 -6.78
CA MET A 152 -3.37 9.87 -6.07
C MET A 152 -3.91 10.19 -4.67
N VAL A 153 -5.22 10.48 -4.54
CA VAL A 153 -5.87 10.73 -3.25
C VAL A 153 -5.75 9.50 -2.35
N GLY A 154 -5.99 8.30 -2.90
CA GLY A 154 -5.82 7.02 -2.20
C GLY A 154 -4.40 6.84 -1.68
N VAL A 155 -3.39 6.99 -2.53
CA VAL A 155 -1.97 6.88 -2.16
C VAL A 155 -1.62 7.81 -0.99
N LEU A 156 -2.00 9.09 -1.10
CA LEU A 156 -1.71 10.08 -0.06
C LEU A 156 -2.44 9.76 1.24
N ALA A 157 -3.71 9.35 1.18
CA ALA A 157 -4.47 8.93 2.34
C ALA A 157 -3.84 7.70 3.01
N GLY A 158 -3.45 6.69 2.24
CA GLY A 158 -2.83 5.47 2.75
C GLY A 158 -1.48 5.73 3.42
N ILE A 159 -0.63 6.56 2.81
CA ILE A 159 0.63 6.99 3.42
C ILE A 159 0.38 7.80 4.69
N GLY A 160 -0.59 8.72 4.68
CA GLY A 160 -0.98 9.51 5.85
C GLY A 160 -1.49 8.65 7.01
N ILE A 161 -2.34 7.65 6.72
CA ILE A 161 -2.80 6.65 7.68
C ILE A 161 -1.60 5.93 8.29
N TRP A 162 -0.65 5.46 7.47
CA TRP A 162 0.57 4.82 7.97
C TRP A 162 1.40 5.77 8.85
N GLN A 163 1.52 7.05 8.52
CA GLN A 163 2.23 8.00 9.35
C GLN A 163 1.55 8.23 10.70
N TRP A 164 0.21 8.18 10.73
CA TRP A 164 -0.57 8.36 11.95
C TRP A 164 -0.51 7.15 12.89
N ILE A 165 -0.55 5.93 12.34
CA ILE A 165 -0.50 4.67 13.12
C ILE A 165 0.92 4.11 13.29
N GLY A 166 1.87 4.59 12.48
CA GLY A 166 3.22 4.06 12.40
C GLY A 166 4.04 4.47 13.62
N PRO A 167 5.09 3.70 13.98
CA PRO A 167 5.90 4.03 15.13
C PRO A 167 6.56 5.40 14.93
N THR A 168 6.25 6.33 15.84
CA THR A 168 6.88 7.64 15.93
C THR A 168 8.37 7.42 15.95
N ARG A 169 9.06 7.93 14.93
CA ARG A 169 10.52 7.80 14.84
C ARG A 169 11.07 8.58 16.03
N GLN A 170 11.43 7.89 17.11
CA GLN A 170 12.19 8.51 18.20
C GLN A 170 13.44 9.09 17.53
N ARG A 171 13.51 10.42 17.47
CA ARG A 171 14.71 11.15 17.07
C ARG A 171 15.75 10.81 18.11
N THR A 172 16.53 9.75 17.89
CA THR A 172 17.64 9.37 18.75
C THR A 172 18.55 10.58 18.89
N GLY A 173 18.91 10.88 20.13
CA GLY A 173 19.33 12.19 20.60
C GLY A 173 20.39 12.87 19.75
N ARG A 174 20.19 14.18 19.56
CA ARG A 174 21.26 15.11 19.22
C ARG A 174 22.16 15.21 20.47
N GLY A 175 23.08 14.27 20.61
CA GLY A 175 24.25 14.43 21.46
C GLY A 175 25.13 15.48 20.82
N ILE A 176 24.99 16.72 21.26
CA ILE A 176 26.00 17.76 21.08
C ILE A 176 26.76 17.80 22.39
N SER A 177 27.96 17.27 22.29
CA SER A 177 29.13 17.42 23.17
C SER A 177 29.32 18.84 23.66
#